data_AF-A0A453D466-F1
#
_entry.id   AF-A0A453D466-F1
#
_cell.length_a   1.000
_cell.length_b   1.000
_cell.length_c   1.000
_cell.angle_alpha   90.00
_cell.angle_beta   90.00
_cell.angle_gamma   90.00
#
_symmetry.space_group_name_H-M   'P 1'
#
loop_
_entity.id
_entity.type
_entity.pdbx_description
1 polymer ?
#
loop_
_entity_poly.entity_id
_entity_poly.type
_entity_poly.pdbx_seq_one_letter_code
_entity_poly.pdbx_strand_id
1 'polypeptide(L)'
;SGGNPAGVDNTFRRKFDKEEYLERARQRERDEKDEARRGKDRGPPVQRQPLKHRDYEVDLESRLGKTQVVTPIAPLSQQAGYYCSVCECVVKDSANYLDHINGKKHQRALGMSMRVERASLEQFKTKIFGLSKPSDSCLHG
;
A
#
# COMPACT_ATOMS: atom_id res chain seq x y z
N SER A 1 50.14 -36.32 -28.82
CA SER A 1 50.21 -35.23 -27.83
C SER A 1 49.87 -33.92 -28.50
N GLY A 2 49.01 -33.10 -27.89
CA GLY A 2 48.88 -31.67 -28.20
C GLY A 2 47.69 -31.28 -29.07
N GLY A 3 46.48 -31.21 -28.49
CA GLY A 3 45.38 -30.43 -29.04
C GLY A 3 45.52 -28.97 -28.62
N ASN A 4 45.48 -28.05 -29.57
CA ASN A 4 45.35 -26.62 -29.31
C ASN A 4 43.86 -26.22 -29.41
N PRO A 5 43.31 -25.46 -28.44
CA PRO A 5 41.93 -25.02 -28.51
C PRO A 5 41.79 -23.96 -29.61
N ALA A 6 40.86 -24.19 -30.53
CA ALA A 6 40.48 -23.20 -31.54
C ALA A 6 40.02 -21.92 -30.83
N GLY A 7 40.72 -20.82 -31.13
CA GLY A 7 40.39 -19.49 -30.65
C GLY A 7 38.94 -19.17 -30.98
N VAL A 8 38.20 -18.74 -29.96
CA VAL A 8 36.88 -18.13 -30.16
C VAL A 8 37.13 -16.75 -30.77
N ASP A 9 37.01 -16.66 -32.10
CA ASP A 9 37.07 -15.40 -32.85
C ASP A 9 35.84 -14.54 -32.52
N ASN A 10 35.96 -13.74 -31.45
CA ASN A 10 34.99 -12.73 -31.02
C ASN A 10 35.04 -11.45 -31.90
N THR A 11 35.01 -11.61 -33.22
CA THR A 11 35.00 -10.50 -34.20
C THR A 11 33.85 -10.58 -35.20
N PHE A 12 32.81 -11.37 -34.92
CA PHE A 12 31.57 -11.32 -35.70
C PHE A 12 30.69 -10.16 -35.21
N ARG A 13 30.75 -9.04 -35.94
CA ARG A 13 29.81 -7.91 -35.86
C ARG A 13 28.38 -8.45 -35.70
N ARG A 14 27.72 -8.18 -34.56
CA ARG A 14 26.33 -8.58 -34.30
C ARG A 14 25.49 -8.22 -35.54
N LYS A 15 25.01 -9.23 -36.26
CA LYS A 15 24.09 -9.03 -37.38
C LYS A 15 22.77 -8.63 -36.75
N PHE A 16 22.32 -7.41 -37.03
CA PHE A 16 20.99 -6.96 -36.65
C PHE A 16 20.00 -7.68 -37.57
N ASP A 17 19.39 -8.76 -37.07
CA ASP A 17 18.35 -9.47 -37.80
C ASP A 17 17.08 -8.62 -37.80
N LYS A 18 16.82 -7.96 -38.95
CA LYS A 18 15.75 -6.96 -39.11
C LYS A 18 14.37 -7.51 -38.71
N GLU A 19 14.12 -8.80 -38.94
CA GLU A 19 12.86 -9.45 -38.59
C GLU A 19 12.62 -9.53 -37.08
N GLU A 20 13.64 -9.91 -36.30
CA GLU A 20 13.56 -9.97 -34.83
C GLU A 20 13.25 -8.57 -34.26
N TYR A 21 13.91 -7.54 -34.78
CA TYR A 21 13.68 -6.17 -34.33
C TYR A 21 12.29 -5.64 -34.71
N LEU A 22 11.77 -6.03 -35.88
CA LEU A 22 10.40 -5.69 -36.29
C LEU A 22 9.36 -6.43 -35.46
N GLU A 23 9.60 -7.69 -35.12
CA GLU A 23 8.73 -8.46 -34.22
C GLU A 23 8.76 -7.90 -32.80
N ARG A 24 9.94 -7.55 -32.29
CA ARG A 24 10.11 -6.89 -30.99
C ARG A 24 9.53 -5.47 -30.93
N ALA A 25 9.45 -4.77 -32.07
CA ALA A 25 8.73 -3.51 -32.17
C ALA A 25 7.21 -3.73 -32.13
N ARG A 26 6.70 -4.71 -32.89
CA ARG A 26 5.27 -5.10 -32.88
C ARG A 26 4.81 -5.61 -31.52
N GLN A 27 5.66 -6.35 -30.80
CA GLN A 27 5.36 -6.81 -29.45
C GLN A 27 5.20 -5.64 -28.48
N ARG A 28 6.12 -4.66 -28.53
CA ARG A 28 6.01 -3.43 -27.72
C ARG A 28 4.75 -2.63 -28.02
N GLU A 29 4.38 -2.48 -29.29
CA GLU A 29 3.13 -1.81 -29.65
C GLU A 29 1.87 -2.55 -29.17
N ARG A 30 1.90 -3.90 -29.16
CA ARG A 30 0.80 -4.71 -28.61
C ARG A 30 0.70 -4.54 -27.11
N ASP A 31 1.81 -4.64 -26.39
CA ASP A 31 1.86 -4.48 -24.93
C ASP A 31 1.39 -3.08 -24.53
N GLU A 32 1.81 -2.02 -25.24
CA GLU A 32 1.35 -0.65 -25.00
C GLU A 32 -0.16 -0.48 -25.26
N LYS A 33 -0.70 -1.10 -26.33
CA LYS A 33 -2.15 -1.08 -26.62
C LYS A 33 -2.97 -1.83 -25.58
N ASP A 34 -2.47 -2.98 -25.10
CA ASP A 34 -3.13 -3.78 -24.08
C ASP A 34 -3.12 -3.07 -22.71
N GLU A 35 -2.00 -2.42 -22.34
CA GLU A 35 -1.92 -1.58 -21.14
C GLU A 35 -2.87 -0.37 -21.22
N ALA A 36 -2.97 0.27 -22.39
CA ALA A 36 -3.92 1.36 -22.61
C ALA A 36 -5.39 0.90 -22.52
N ARG A 37 -5.70 -0.33 -22.98
CA ARG A 37 -7.02 -0.96 -22.82
C ARG A 37 -7.32 -1.28 -21.35
N ARG A 38 -6.38 -1.90 -20.63
CA ARG A 38 -6.50 -2.18 -19.18
C ARG A 38 -6.71 -0.91 -18.35
N GLY A 39 -6.14 0.22 -18.79
CA GLY A 39 -6.38 1.53 -18.19
C GLY A 39 -7.82 2.03 -18.34
N LYS A 40 -8.46 1.76 -19.49
CA LYS A 40 -9.84 2.16 -19.82
C LYS A 40 -10.91 1.22 -19.28
N ASP A 41 -10.57 -0.04 -19.02
CA ASP A 41 -11.48 -1.06 -18.46
C ASP A 41 -11.66 -0.97 -16.94
N ARG A 42 -11.04 0.02 -16.28
CA ARG A 42 -11.38 0.33 -14.88
C ARG A 42 -12.81 0.87 -14.89
N GLY A 43 -13.77 0.02 -14.55
CA GLY A 43 -15.21 0.27 -14.62
C GLY A 43 -15.69 1.56 -13.93
N PRO A 44 -17.02 1.80 -13.91
CA PRO A 44 -17.61 3.05 -13.46
C PRO A 44 -17.01 3.53 -12.14
N PRO A 45 -16.71 4.84 -11.98
CA PRO A 45 -16.12 5.34 -10.75
C PRO A 45 -17.07 5.03 -9.59
N VAL A 46 -16.70 4.02 -8.79
CA VAL A 46 -17.45 3.65 -7.59
C VAL A 46 -17.51 4.89 -6.71
N GLN A 47 -18.71 5.42 -6.50
CA GLN A 47 -18.95 6.51 -5.55
C GLN A 47 -18.69 5.98 -4.15
N ARG A 48 -17.43 6.09 -3.74
CA ARG A 48 -16.98 5.74 -2.39
C ARG A 48 -17.41 6.84 -1.44
N GLN A 49 -17.91 6.45 -0.27
CA GLN A 49 -18.31 7.40 0.75
C GLN A 49 -17.13 8.32 1.13
N PRO A 50 -17.39 9.58 1.51
CA PRO A 50 -16.35 10.50 1.93
C PRO A 50 -15.67 9.99 3.21
N LEU A 51 -14.42 10.41 3.38
CA LEU A 51 -13.58 9.99 4.49
C LEU A 51 -14.20 10.45 5.82
N LYS A 52 -14.54 9.49 6.68
CA LYS A 52 -14.96 9.75 8.06
C LYS A 52 -13.77 9.64 9.00
N HIS A 53 -13.78 10.41 10.08
CA HIS A 53 -12.80 10.22 11.14
C HIS A 53 -13.01 8.86 11.80
N ARG A 54 -11.93 8.28 12.30
CA ARG A 54 -11.96 7.01 13.00
C ARG A 54 -12.52 7.24 14.42
N ASP A 55 -13.57 6.51 14.77
CA ASP A 55 -14.24 6.62 16.08
C ASP A 55 -13.57 5.77 17.18
N TYR A 56 -12.55 4.97 16.84
CA TYR A 56 -11.87 4.06 17.77
C TYR A 56 -10.39 4.39 17.88
N GLU A 57 -9.85 4.35 19.09
CA GLU A 57 -8.43 4.56 19.34
C GLU A 57 -7.60 3.36 18.87
N VAL A 58 -6.36 3.59 18.44
CA VAL A 58 -5.43 2.50 18.08
C VAL A 58 -4.60 2.21 19.32
N ASP A 59 -4.84 1.08 19.98
CA ASP A 59 -3.97 0.64 21.07
C ASP A 59 -2.65 0.09 20.49
N LEU A 60 -1.60 0.90 20.59
CA LEU A 60 -0.22 0.54 20.23
C LEU A 60 0.63 0.25 21.47
N GLU A 61 0.12 0.56 22.66
CA GLU A 61 0.89 0.57 23.90
C GLU A 61 0.84 -0.77 24.62
N SER A 62 -0.25 -1.53 24.48
CA SER A 62 -0.42 -2.81 25.18
C SER A 62 0.61 -3.88 24.83
N ARG A 63 1.36 -3.75 23.72
CA ARG A 63 2.45 -4.66 23.33
C ARG A 63 3.85 -4.13 23.66
N LEU A 64 3.97 -2.91 24.20
CA LEU A 64 5.27 -2.38 24.61
C LEU A 64 5.79 -3.13 25.84
N GLY A 65 7.08 -3.47 25.84
CA GLY A 65 7.75 -4.17 26.94
C GLY A 65 7.44 -5.68 27.05
N LYS A 66 6.64 -6.25 26.16
CA LYS A 66 6.34 -7.69 26.15
C LYS A 66 7.25 -8.43 25.16
N THR A 67 7.94 -9.46 25.62
CA THR A 67 8.73 -10.36 24.77
C THR A 67 7.85 -11.52 24.28
N GLN A 68 7.65 -11.63 22.97
CA GLN A 68 6.88 -12.71 22.34
C GLN A 68 7.82 -13.61 21.54
N VAL A 69 7.78 -14.92 21.80
CA VAL A 69 8.51 -15.91 21.00
C VAL A 69 7.75 -16.14 19.69
N VAL A 70 8.37 -15.79 18.56
CA VAL A 70 7.79 -15.97 17.22
C VAL A 70 8.31 -17.25 16.61
N THR A 71 7.43 -18.20 16.31
CA THR A 71 7.76 -19.41 15.55
C THR A 71 7.53 -19.18 14.05
N PRO A 72 8.31 -19.79 13.15
CA PRO A 72 8.20 -19.56 11.71
C PRO A 72 6.90 -20.07 11.07
N ILE A 73 6.13 -20.91 11.79
CA ILE A 73 4.86 -21.50 11.33
C ILE A 73 3.66 -20.70 11.89
N ALA A 74 3.90 -19.68 12.72
CA ALA A 74 2.83 -18.92 13.34
C ALA A 74 2.02 -18.10 12.29
N PRO A 75 0.69 -17.99 12.47
CA PRO A 75 -0.16 -17.16 11.63
C PRO A 75 0.32 -15.71 11.63
N LEU A 76 0.08 -14.98 10.54
CA LEU A 76 0.56 -13.59 10.35
C LEU A 76 0.19 -12.66 11.53
N SER A 77 -0.91 -12.93 12.23
CA SER A 77 -1.37 -12.18 13.41
C SER A 77 -0.50 -12.35 14.66
N GLN A 78 0.33 -13.40 14.71
CA GLN A 78 1.25 -13.71 15.81
C GLN A 78 2.72 -13.45 15.45
N GLN A 79 2.99 -12.94 14.23
CA GLN A 79 4.32 -12.54 13.84
C GLN A 79 4.73 -11.22 14.51
N ALA A 80 6.04 -10.98 14.62
CA ALA A 80 6.57 -9.75 15.18
C ALA A 80 6.12 -8.55 14.31
N GLY A 81 5.24 -7.71 14.86
CA GLY A 81 4.75 -6.48 14.24
C GLY A 81 3.28 -6.19 14.52
N TYR A 82 2.76 -5.15 13.87
CA TYR A 82 1.37 -4.74 13.85
C TYR A 82 0.65 -5.39 12.67
N TYR A 83 -0.39 -6.16 12.95
CA TYR A 83 -1.19 -6.83 11.93
C TYR A 83 -2.39 -5.98 11.52
N CYS A 84 -2.57 -5.75 10.22
CA CYS A 84 -3.78 -5.13 9.67
C CYS A 84 -4.75 -6.20 9.14
N SER A 85 -5.96 -6.27 9.69
CA SER A 85 -6.99 -7.21 9.24
C SER A 85 -7.57 -6.92 7.86
N VAL A 86 -7.57 -5.66 7.43
CA VAL A 86 -8.18 -5.23 6.16
C VAL A 86 -7.25 -5.50 4.97
N CYS A 87 -5.94 -5.40 5.18
CA CYS A 87 -4.94 -5.56 4.11
C CYS A 87 -4.11 -6.84 4.25
N GLU A 88 -4.39 -7.67 5.26
CA GLU A 88 -3.71 -8.95 5.53
C GLU A 88 -2.18 -8.83 5.53
N CYS A 89 -1.65 -7.72 6.07
CA CYS A 89 -0.22 -7.44 6.08
C CYS A 89 0.28 -7.14 7.50
N VAL A 90 1.53 -7.53 7.75
CA VAL A 90 2.26 -7.21 8.98
C VAL A 90 3.16 -6.02 8.72
N VAL A 91 3.00 -4.99 9.53
CA VAL A 91 3.82 -3.78 9.53
C VAL A 91 4.72 -3.80 10.76
N LYS A 92 6.02 -3.54 10.59
CA LYS A 92 7.00 -3.71 11.67
C LYS A 92 6.95 -2.58 12.71
N ASP A 93 6.66 -1.36 12.26
CA ASP A 93 6.72 -0.15 13.08
C ASP A 93 5.34 0.46 13.34
N SER A 94 5.18 1.10 14.49
CA SER A 94 3.93 1.76 14.89
C SER A 94 3.57 2.91 13.96
N ALA A 95 4.55 3.76 13.61
CA ALA A 95 4.35 4.90 12.70
C ALA A 95 3.90 4.41 11.32
N ASN A 96 4.58 3.39 10.77
CA ASN A 96 4.22 2.85 9.46
C ASN A 96 2.85 2.13 9.48
N TYR A 97 2.42 1.60 10.63
CA TYR A 97 1.09 1.01 10.80
C TYR A 97 -0.01 2.09 10.81
N LEU A 98 0.24 3.23 11.45
CA LEU A 98 -0.66 4.39 11.40
C LEU A 98 -0.79 4.93 9.97
N ASP A 99 0.33 5.08 9.26
CA ASP A 99 0.34 5.50 7.85
C ASP A 99 -0.34 4.48 6.94
N HIS A 100 -0.24 3.19 7.27
CA HIS A 100 -0.92 2.12 6.56
C HIS A 100 -2.45 2.26 6.67
N ILE A 101 -2.98 2.43 7.88
CA ILE A 101 -4.43 2.58 8.12
C ILE A 101 -4.96 3.86 7.45
N ASN A 102 -4.19 4.94 7.50
CA ASN A 102 -4.55 6.20 6.83
C ASN A 102 -4.28 6.17 5.31
N GLY A 103 -3.64 5.12 4.82
CA GLY A 103 -3.21 4.99 3.44
C GLY A 103 -4.37 4.79 2.46
N LYS A 104 -4.17 5.28 1.22
CA LYS A 104 -5.13 5.15 0.12
C LYS A 104 -5.56 3.72 -0.19
N LYS A 105 -4.67 2.75 0.02
CA LYS A 105 -4.95 1.32 -0.22
C LYS A 105 -5.91 0.77 0.82
N HIS A 106 -5.65 1.02 2.10
CA HIS A 106 -6.50 0.60 3.22
C HIS A 106 -7.89 1.25 3.14
N GLN A 107 -7.94 2.57 2.98
CA GLN A 107 -9.19 3.32 2.79
C GLN A 107 -10.02 2.83 1.59
N ARG A 108 -9.34 2.47 0.49
CA ARG A 108 -10.00 1.90 -0.69
C ARG A 108 -10.61 0.54 -0.43
N ALA A 109 -9.94 -0.32 0.34
CA ALA A 109 -10.46 -1.63 0.75
C ALA A 109 -11.68 -1.48 1.67
N LEU A 110 -11.72 -0.44 2.51
CA LEU A 110 -12.88 -0.07 3.33
C LEU A 110 -14.02 0.59 2.54
N GLY A 111 -13.87 0.81 1.23
CA GLY A 111 -14.90 1.46 0.42
C GLY A 111 -15.00 2.98 0.61
N MET A 112 -14.04 3.60 1.30
CA MET A 112 -13.98 5.05 1.52
C MET A 112 -13.09 5.73 0.47
N SER A 113 -13.42 6.98 0.12
CA SER A 113 -12.57 7.84 -0.70
C SER A 113 -11.75 8.76 0.20
N MET A 114 -10.53 9.11 -0.19
CA MET A 114 -9.73 10.12 0.52
C MET A 114 -10.28 11.55 0.42
N ARG A 115 -11.47 11.75 -0.16
CA ARG A 115 -12.10 13.07 -0.25
C ARG A 115 -12.86 13.31 1.05
N VAL A 116 -12.49 14.36 1.76
CA VAL A 116 -13.16 14.83 2.99
C VAL A 116 -14.27 15.80 2.60
N GLU A 117 -15.38 15.79 3.34
CA GLU A 117 -16.43 16.79 3.18
C GLU A 117 -15.94 18.18 3.59
N ARG A 118 -16.51 19.23 2.98
CA ARG A 118 -16.19 20.61 3.37
C ARG A 118 -16.86 20.91 4.71
N ALA A 119 -16.08 21.43 5.66
CA ALA A 119 -16.58 21.82 6.96
C ALA A 119 -17.56 23.01 6.85
N SER A 120 -18.67 22.96 7.58
CA SER A 120 -19.62 24.07 7.71
C SER A 120 -19.33 24.92 8.96
N LEU A 121 -19.82 26.17 8.99
CA LEU A 121 -19.66 27.06 10.14
C LEU A 121 -20.30 26.49 11.41
N GLU A 122 -21.42 25.79 11.28
CA GLU A 122 -22.10 25.16 12.41
C GLU A 122 -21.27 24.00 12.99
N GLN A 123 -20.65 23.17 12.14
CA GLN A 123 -19.73 22.12 12.60
C GLN A 123 -18.52 22.69 13.36
N PHE A 124 -18.01 23.85 12.92
CA PHE A 124 -16.91 24.53 13.61
C PHE A 124 -17.34 25.02 15.00
N LYS A 125 -18.49 25.69 15.11
CA LYS A 125 -19.03 26.16 16.41
C LYS A 125 -19.24 25.01 17.38
N THR A 126 -19.86 23.90 16.94
CA THR A 126 -20.10 22.73 17.80
C THR A 126 -18.79 22.11 18.28
N LYS A 127 -17.76 22.01 17.42
CA LYS A 127 -16.47 21.42 17.78
C LYS A 127 -15.68 22.30 18.75
N ILE A 128 -15.62 23.61 18.50
CA ILE A 128 -14.96 24.56 19.42
C ILE A 128 -15.67 24.59 20.78
N PHE A 129 -17.00 24.61 20.79
CA PHE A 129 -17.76 24.61 22.03
C PHE A 129 -17.60 23.29 22.82
N GLY A 130 -17.50 22.16 22.12
CA GLY A 130 -17.22 20.86 22.75
C GLY A 130 -15.84 20.78 23.39
N LEU A 131 -14.81 21.36 22.76
CA LEU A 131 -13.44 21.41 23.30
C LEU A 131 -13.26 22.44 24.42
N SER A 132 -14.10 23.48 24.43
CA SER A 132 -14.13 24.49 25.49
C SER A 132 -14.72 23.96 26.81
N LYS A 133 -15.44 22.83 26.78
CA LYS A 133 -15.89 22.18 28.01
C LYS A 133 -14.71 21.38 28.58
N PRO A 134 -14.32 21.60 29.84
CA PRO A 134 -13.27 20.80 30.45
C PRO A 134 -13.69 19.33 30.42
N SER A 135 -12.84 18.48 29.83
CA SER A 135 -12.98 17.04 29.92
C SER A 135 -12.61 16.62 31.34
N ASP A 136 -13.60 16.12 32.10
CA ASP A 136 -13.46 15.54 33.43
C ASP A 136 -12.69 14.19 33.40
N SER A 137 -11.50 14.17 32.82
CA SER A 137 -10.64 12.98 32.73
C SER A 137 -9.43 13.03 33.67
N CYS A 138 -9.31 14.06 34.51
CA CYS A 138 -8.31 14.15 35.58
C CYS A 138 -8.91 13.75 36.94
N LEU A 139 -9.45 12.53 37.07
CA LEU A 139 -9.94 12.02 38.36
C LEU A 139 -9.70 10.51 38.55
N HIS A 140 -8.56 9.96 38.12
CA HIS A 140 -8.11 8.66 38.64
C HIS A 140 -6.57 8.67 38.75
N GLY A 141 -6.10 8.81 39.99
CA GLY A 141 -4.73 8.48 40.41
C GLY A 141 -4.65 7.06 40.94
#